data_AF-A0A2A6BA25-F1
#
_entry.id   AF-A0A2A6BA25-F1
#
_cell.length_a   1.000
_cell.length_b   1.000
_cell.length_c   1.000
_cell.angle_alpha   90.00
_cell.angle_beta   90.00
_cell.angle_gamma   90.00
#
_symmetry.space_group_name_H-M   'P 1'
#
loop_
_entity.id
_entity.type
_entity.pdbx_description
1 polymer ?
#
loop_
_entity_poly.entity_id
_entity_poly.type
_entity_poly.pdbx_seq_one_letter_code
_entity_poly.pdbx_strand_id
1 'polypeptide(L)' 'MTHAASSGGASADSLDRPLATGEHRTQTANGVITKLEGNYGLINNALFFDTNVISGVRPSIGDRVTYTTTFNPSTHPAL' A
#
# COMPACT_ATOMS: atom_id res chain seq x y z
N MET A 1 -14.40 34.53 28.00
CA MET A 1 -15.51 34.52 27.04
C MET A 1 -15.01 35.21 25.78
N THR A 2 -14.30 34.46 24.92
CA THR A 2 -14.76 33.99 23.59
C THR A 2 -15.30 35.10 22.72
N HIS A 3 -14.61 35.41 21.61
CA HIS A 3 -15.22 35.47 20.28
C HIS A 3 -14.20 35.06 19.22
N ALA A 4 -14.67 34.18 18.35
CA ALA A 4 -13.93 33.37 17.41
C ALA A 4 -13.38 34.17 16.23
N ALA A 5 -12.17 33.83 15.79
CA ALA A 5 -11.69 34.14 14.46
C ALA A 5 -12.27 33.09 13.49
N SER A 6 -13.26 33.49 12.71
CA SER A 6 -13.76 32.70 11.58
C SER A 6 -12.83 32.94 10.39
N SER A 7 -12.10 31.91 9.96
CA SER A 7 -11.28 31.99 8.75
C SER A 7 -11.50 30.80 7.84
N GLY A 8 -11.97 31.08 6.62
CA GLY A 8 -11.79 30.31 5.39
C GLY A 8 -12.55 28.97 5.35
N GLY A 9 -13.43 28.70 4.39
CA GLY A 9 -13.37 29.07 2.99
C GLY A 9 -12.97 27.84 2.16
N ALA A 10 -13.96 27.30 1.43
CA ALA A 10 -13.88 26.45 0.25
C ALA A 10 -13.26 25.05 0.36
N SER A 11 -14.05 24.04 -0.03
CA SER A 11 -13.62 22.92 -0.91
C SER A 11 -14.85 22.07 -1.28
N ALA A 12 -15.85 22.67 -1.92
CA ALA A 12 -16.92 21.96 -2.60
C ALA A 12 -16.71 22.10 -4.12
N ASP A 13 -15.53 21.72 -4.59
CA ASP A 13 -15.27 21.48 -6.02
C ASP A 13 -14.01 20.62 -6.16
N SER A 14 -14.19 19.37 -6.57
CA SER A 14 -13.16 18.59 -7.27
C SER A 14 -13.81 17.36 -7.93
N LEU A 15 -14.81 17.61 -8.77
CA LEU A 15 -15.25 16.66 -9.81
C LEU A 15 -14.36 16.81 -11.05
N ASP A 16 -13.06 16.98 -10.84
CA ASP A 16 -12.05 16.98 -11.88
C ASP A 16 -10.77 16.41 -11.27
N ARG A 17 -10.70 15.08 -11.16
CA ARG A 17 -9.41 14.42 -10.97
C ARG A 17 -8.90 14.06 -12.35
N PRO A 18 -7.80 14.69 -12.81
CA PRO A 18 -7.14 14.26 -14.04
C PRO A 18 -6.82 12.78 -13.95
N LEU A 19 -6.99 12.05 -15.05
CA LEU A 19 -6.47 10.70 -15.23
C LEU A 19 -4.95 10.75 -15.03
N ALA A 20 -4.51 10.46 -13.81
CA ALA A 20 -3.13 10.67 -13.41
C ALA A 20 -2.19 9.83 -14.30
N THR A 21 -1.38 10.57 -15.04
CA THR A 21 -0.26 10.16 -15.88
C THR A 21 0.68 9.23 -15.11
N GLY A 22 0.82 7.98 -15.53
CA GLY A 22 1.96 7.11 -15.15
C GLY A 22 2.25 6.95 -13.66
N GLU A 23 1.31 7.26 -12.77
CA GLU A 23 1.57 7.25 -11.33
C GLU A 23 1.68 5.82 -10.80
N HIS A 24 2.72 5.58 -10.02
CA HIS A 24 2.93 4.35 -9.27
C HIS A 24 1.72 4.12 -8.36
N ARG A 25 0.80 3.24 -8.76
CA ARG A 25 -0.42 2.96 -7.99
C ARG A 25 -0.04 2.11 -6.79
N THR A 26 -0.05 2.73 -5.62
CA THR A 26 0.20 2.04 -4.36
C THR A 26 -1.12 1.60 -3.73
N GLN A 27 -1.21 0.34 -3.30
CA GLN A 27 -2.36 -0.23 -2.61
C GLN A 27 -1.91 -0.91 -1.32
N THR A 28 -2.57 -0.57 -0.22
CA THR A 28 -2.43 -1.25 1.07
C THR A 28 -3.56 -2.25 1.26
N ALA A 29 -3.21 -3.45 1.69
CA ALA A 29 -4.16 -4.54 1.94
C ALA A 29 -3.71 -5.40 3.11
N ASN A 30 -4.60 -6.28 3.58
CA ASN A 30 -4.32 -7.27 4.62
C ASN A 30 -4.24 -8.67 4.02
N GLY A 31 -3.45 -9.55 4.62
CA GLY A 31 -3.38 -10.95 4.23
C GLY A 31 -2.85 -11.83 5.34
N VAL A 32 -2.77 -13.13 5.04
CA VAL A 32 -2.25 -14.15 5.96
C VAL A 32 -0.97 -14.73 5.39
N ILE A 33 0.03 -14.93 6.24
CA ILE A 33 1.23 -15.66 5.84
C ILE A 33 0.88 -17.14 5.71
N THR A 34 1.11 -17.65 4.50
CA THR A 34 0.76 -19.02 4.10
C THR A 34 2.00 -19.90 3.92
N LYS A 35 3.16 -19.27 3.68
CA LYS A 35 4.46 -19.95 3.58
C LYS A 35 5.56 -19.07 4.16
N LEU A 36 6.52 -19.69 4.83
CA LEU A 36 7.76 -19.04 5.29
C LEU A 36 8.90 -20.06 5.19
N GLU A 37 9.91 -19.78 4.38
CA GLU A 37 11.08 -20.64 4.20
C GLU A 37 12.35 -19.77 4.11
N GLY A 38 13.29 -19.99 5.03
CA GLY A 38 14.54 -19.21 5.07
C GLY A 38 14.28 -17.71 5.16
N ASN A 39 14.56 -17.00 4.05
CA ASN A 39 14.49 -15.55 3.95
C ASN A 39 13.31 -15.05 3.10
N TYR A 40 12.35 -15.90 2.77
CA TYR A 40 11.19 -15.49 1.98
C TYR A 40 9.90 -16.10 2.49
N GLY A 41 8.77 -15.54 2.05
CA GLY A 41 7.45 -16.06 2.37
C GLY A 41 6.38 -15.69 1.35
N LEU A 42 5.18 -16.23 1.57
CA LEU A 42 4.00 -15.97 0.76
C LEU A 42 2.84 -15.47 1.61
N ILE A 43 2.19 -14.41 1.15
CA ILE A 43 0.92 -13.91 1.67
C ILE A 43 -0.21 -14.41 0.76
N ASN A 44 -1.27 -14.97 1.35
CA ASN A 44 -2.46 -15.50 0.65
C ASN A 44 -2.12 -16.47 -0.51
N ASN A 45 -1.06 -17.27 -0.39
CA ASN A 45 -0.54 -18.17 -1.42
C ASN A 45 -0.13 -17.51 -2.76
N ALA A 46 -0.06 -16.18 -2.84
CA ALA A 46 0.09 -15.47 -4.11
C ALA A 46 1.17 -14.38 -4.09
N LEU A 47 1.36 -13.69 -2.96
CA LEU A 47 2.26 -12.54 -2.87
C LEU A 47 3.57 -12.93 -2.20
N PHE A 48 4.65 -12.82 -2.95
CA PHE A 48 6.00 -13.04 -2.45
C PHE A 48 6.50 -11.84 -1.64
N PHE A 49 7.18 -12.11 -0.53
CA PHE A 49 7.97 -11.13 0.19
C PHE A 49 9.30 -11.73 0.63
N ASP A 50 10.33 -10.89 0.69
CA ASP A 50 11.61 -11.20 1.32
C ASP A 50 11.56 -10.76 2.79
N THR A 51 12.07 -11.57 3.72
CA THR A 51 12.00 -11.27 5.15
C THR A 51 12.87 -10.08 5.56
N ASN A 52 13.86 -9.69 4.76
CA ASN A 52 14.75 -8.56 5.05
C ASN A 52 14.03 -7.21 4.93
N VAL A 53 12.86 -7.15 4.28
CA VAL A 53 12.06 -5.92 4.19
C VAL A 53 11.19 -5.69 5.43
N ILE A 54 11.17 -6.66 6.36
CA ILE A 54 10.35 -6.59 7.56
C ILE A 54 11.10 -5.83 8.65
N SER A 55 10.48 -4.76 9.15
CA SER A 55 10.94 -4.06 10.34
C SER A 55 10.18 -4.58 11.56
N GLY A 56 10.90 -5.00 12.61
CA GLY A 56 10.33 -5.43 13.88
C GLY A 56 10.33 -6.95 14.08
N VAL A 57 9.18 -7.51 14.47
CA VAL A 57 9.07 -8.93 14.84
C VAL A 57 9.03 -9.82 13.60
N ARG A 58 9.82 -10.90 13.60
CA ARG A 58 9.81 -11.90 12.53
C ARG A 58 8.46 -12.62 12.55
N PRO A 59 7.72 -12.64 11.43
CA PRO A 59 6.37 -13.18 11.42
C PRO A 59 6.39 -14.71 11.28
N SER A 60 5.25 -15.34 11.59
CA SER A 60 5.03 -16.78 11.53
C SER A 60 3.93 -17.14 10.52
N ILE A 61 3.89 -18.42 10.11
CA ILE A 61 2.78 -18.94 9.29
C ILE A 61 1.47 -18.82 10.09
N GLY A 62 0.44 -18.27 9.45
CA GLY A 62 -0.86 -17.99 10.05
C GLY A 62 -1.04 -16.54 10.54
N ASP A 63 0.04 -15.76 10.62
CA ASP A 63 -0.06 -14.36 11.05
C ASP A 63 -0.81 -13.50 10.03
N ARG A 64 -1.65 -12.60 10.56
CA ARG A 64 -2.26 -11.53 9.76
C ARG A 64 -1.30 -10.37 9.66
N VAL A 65 -1.07 -9.90 8.43
CA VAL A 65 -0.17 -8.80 8.13
C VAL A 65 -0.84 -7.78 7.24
N THR A 66 -0.46 -6.51 7.41
CA THR A 66 -0.77 -5.44 6.46
C THR A 66 0.41 -5.25 5.54
N TYR A 67 0.17 -5.20 4.24
CA TYR A 67 1.22 -5.02 3.23
C TYR A 67 0.84 -3.91 2.25
N THR A 68 1.85 -3.26 1.69
CA THR A 68 1.70 -2.21 0.68
C THR A 68 2.36 -2.68 -0.60
N THR A 69 1.58 -2.76 -1.69
CA THR A 69 2.06 -3.09 -3.03
C THR A 69 2.10 -1.82 -3.87
N THR A 70 3.12 -1.67 -4.69
CA THR A 70 3.21 -0.56 -5.66
C THR A 70 3.23 -1.16 -7.05
N PHE A 71 2.22 -0.85 -7.84
CA PHE A 71 2.19 -1.20 -9.25
C PHE A 71 3.05 -0.20 -10.02
N ASN A 72 4.11 -0.71 -10.65
CA ASN A 72 4.92 0.05 -11.59
C ASN A 72 4.38 -0.18 -13.01
N PRO A 73 3.73 0.81 -13.65
CA PRO A 73 3.21 0.66 -15.01
C PRO A 73 4.31 0.54 -16.09
N SER A 74 5.57 0.76 -15.74
CA SER A 74 6.70 0.79 -16.69
C SER A 74 7.23 -0.60 -17.08
N THR A 75 6.68 -1.69 -16.54
CA THR A 75 7.23 -3.05 -16.72
C THR A 75 6.73 -3.79 -17.98
N HIS A 76 6.34 -3.07 -19.04
CA HIS A 76 6.26 -3.62 -20.39
C HIS A 76 6.66 -2.57 -21.45
N PRO A 77 7.78 -2.71 -22.16
CA PRO A 77 7.85 -2.28 -23.55
C PRO A 77 6.85 -3.15 -24.32
N ALA A 78 5.93 -2.54 -25.06
CA ALA A 78 5.15 -3.27 -26.05
C ALA A 78 6.12 -3.97 -27.02
N LEU A 79 6.08 -5.30 -27.07
CA LEU A 79 6.69 -6.08 -28.16
C LEU A 79 5.87 -5.91 -29.43
#